data_AF-W4VPV3-F1
#
_entry.id   AF-W4VPV3-F1
#
_cell.length_a   1.000
_cell.length_b   1.000
_cell.length_c   1.000
_cell.angle_alpha   90.00
_cell.angle_beta   90.00
_cell.angle_gamma   90.00
#
_symmetry.space_group_name_H-M   'P 1'
#
loop_
_entity.id
_entity.type
_entity.pdbx_description
1 polymer ?
#
loop_
_entity_poly.entity_id
_entity_poly.type
_entity_poly.pdbx_seq_one_letter_code
_entity_poly.pdbx_strand_id
1 'polypeptide(L)' 'MHNLCKQILSIINQPIIISNEKVMLEASIGISFYPDNGDTVDELLHHADTLMYQQKEIHHQQLDS' A
#
# COMPACT_ATOMS: atom_id res chain seq x y z
N MET A 1 -2.84 -6.44 -12.69
CA MET A 1 -2.27 -5.72 -11.54
C MET A 1 -3.01 -5.99 -10.23
N HIS A 2 -4.35 -5.82 -10.19
CA HIS A 2 -5.17 -6.07 -8.98
C HIS A 2 -4.86 -7.37 -8.21
N ASN A 3 -4.64 -8.47 -8.92
CA ASN A 3 -4.34 -9.76 -8.29
C ASN A 3 -2.99 -9.77 -7.55
N LEU A 4 -1.97 -9.08 -8.07
CA LEU A 4 -0.66 -8.99 -7.43
C LEU A 4 -0.75 -8.18 -6.12
N CYS A 5 -1.42 -7.04 -6.15
CA CYS A 5 -1.61 -6.22 -4.95
C CYS A 5 -2.37 -6.98 -3.86
N LYS A 6 -3.42 -7.73 -4.23
CA LYS A 6 -4.14 -8.61 -3.30
C LYS A 6 -3.26 -9.70 -2.71
N GLN A 7 -2.37 -10.30 -3.49
CA GLN A 7 -1.43 -11.31 -3.00
C GLN A 7 -0.45 -10.70 -2.00
N ILE A 8 0.13 -9.53 -2.31
CA ILE A 8 1.04 -8.81 -1.42
C ILE A 8 0.34 -8.46 -0.10
N LEU A 9 -0.86 -7.86 -0.17
CA LEU A 9 -1.66 -7.51 1.01
C LEU A 9 -2.02 -8.74 1.85
N SER A 10 -2.36 -9.86 1.20
CA SER A 10 -2.67 -11.12 1.90
C SER A 10 -1.48 -11.63 2.73
N ILE A 11 -0.25 -11.42 2.25
CA ILE A 11 0.97 -11.80 2.98
C ILE A 11 1.24 -10.81 4.12
N ILE A 12 1.15 -9.50 3.86
CA ILE A 12 1.38 -8.45 4.88
C ILE A 12 0.37 -8.57 6.02
N ASN A 13 -0.91 -8.83 5.71
CA ASN A 13 -1.98 -8.89 6.70
C ASN A 13 -1.96 -10.17 7.55
N GLN A 14 -0.97 -11.05 7.39
CA GLN A 14 -0.81 -12.17 8.32
C GLN A 14 -0.32 -11.67 9.68
N PRO A 15 -0.92 -12.13 10.79
CA PRO A 15 -0.49 -11.72 12.12
C PRO A 15 0.95 -12.15 12.38
N ILE A 16 1.74 -11.23 12.92
CA ILE A 16 3.07 -11.54 13.44
C ILE A 16 3.03 -11.61 14.96
N ILE A 17 3.87 -12.46 15.55
CA ILE A 17 3.96 -12.62 17.01
C ILE A 17 5.09 -11.75 17.54
N ILE A 18 4.76 -10.79 18.42
CA ILE A 18 5.73 -9.94 19.11
C ILE A 18 5.44 -10.05 20.60
N SER A 19 6.40 -10.50 21.40
CA SER A 19 6.25 -10.63 22.86
C SER A 19 5.00 -11.43 23.28
N ASN A 20 4.71 -12.53 22.57
CA ASN A 20 3.53 -13.38 22.77
C ASN A 20 2.18 -12.76 22.39
N GLU A 21 2.18 -11.54 21.85
CA GLU A 21 0.99 -10.85 21.35
C GLU A 21 0.89 -10.99 19.82
N LYS A 22 -0.34 -11.13 19.31
CA LYS A 22 -0.62 -11.10 17.86
C LYS A 22 -0.77 -9.66 17.41
N VAL A 23 0.12 -9.22 16.52
CA VAL A 23 0.05 -7.91 15.89
C VAL A 23 -0.41 -8.08 14.46
N MET A 24 -1.53 -7.44 14.11
CA MET A 24 -1.99 -7.32 12.74
C MET A 24 -1.29 -6.13 12.09
N LEU A 25 -0.81 -6.33 10.87
CA LEU A 25 -0.26 -5.27 10.04
C LEU A 25 -1.25 -4.96 8.91
N GLU A 26 -1.28 -3.69 8.53
CA GLU A 26 -1.97 -3.23 7.33
C GLU A 26 -0.99 -2.47 6.45
N ALA A 27 -1.27 -2.42 5.16
CA ALA A 27 -0.45 -1.69 4.20
C ALA A 27 -1.33 -0.97 3.16
N SER A 28 -0.85 0.19 2.74
CA SER A 28 -1.37 0.93 1.59
C SER A 28 -0.38 0.82 0.43
N ILE A 29 -0.90 0.64 -0.79
CA ILE A 29 -0.09 0.43 -1.99
C ILE A 29 -0.48 1.48 -3.03
N GLY A 30 0.50 2.23 -3.51
CA GLY A 30 0.37 3.10 -4.69
C GLY A 30 1.05 2.46 -5.90
N ILE A 31 0.47 2.65 -7.08
CA ILE A 31 0.91 2.00 -8.32
C ILE A 31 1.02 3.06 -9.41
N SER A 32 2.13 3.07 -10.13
CA SER A 32 2.31 3.89 -11.33
C SER A 32 2.61 3.03 -12.56
N PHE A 33 2.24 3.55 -13.72
CA PHE A 33 2.41 2.91 -15.02
C PHE A 33 3.12 3.87 -15.98
N TYR A 34 4.16 3.38 -16.63
CA TYR A 34 4.72 4.05 -17.79
C TYR A 34 3.89 3.72 -19.03
N PRO A 35 3.61 4.68 -19.93
CA PRO A 35 3.94 6.11 -19.84
C PRO A 35 2.89 6.96 -19.10
N ASP A 36 1.76 6.36 -18.70
CA ASP A 36 0.58 7.06 -18.18
C ASP A 36 0.84 7.96 -16.95
N ASN A 37 1.87 7.67 -16.17
CA ASN A 37 2.18 8.34 -14.90
C ASN A 37 3.56 9.01 -14.88
N GLY A 38 4.22 9.11 -16.04
CA GLY A 38 5.54 9.72 -16.17
C GLY A 38 6.39 8.99 -17.20
N ASP A 39 7.34 9.73 -17.78
CA ASP A 39 8.30 9.24 -18.76
C ASP A 39 9.67 8.95 -18.11
N THR A 40 9.87 9.38 -16.86
CA THR A 40 11.07 9.13 -16.07
C THR A 40 10.80 8.28 -14.83
N VAL A 41 11.83 7.61 -14.32
CA VAL A 41 11.73 6.81 -13.09
C VAL A 41 11.31 7.69 -11.90
N ASP A 42 11.85 8.91 -11.79
CA ASP A 42 11.51 9.85 -10.72
C ASP A 42 10.03 10.24 -10.74
N GLU A 43 9.46 10.51 -11.93
CA GLU A 43 8.03 10.81 -12.08
C GLU A 43 7.16 9.62 -11.68
N LEU A 44 7.50 8.41 -12.13
CA LEU A 44 6.77 7.19 -11.78
C LEU A 44 6.82 6.90 -10.28
N LEU A 45 7.97 7.10 -9.63
CA LEU A 45 8.12 6.92 -8.19
C LEU A 45 7.31 7.96 -7.42
N HIS A 46 7.40 9.23 -7.81
CA HIS A 46 6.65 10.31 -7.18
C HIS A 46 5.12 10.09 -7.27
N HIS A 47 4.65 9.62 -8.43
CA HIS A 47 3.23 9.30 -8.61
C HIS A 47 2.78 8.14 -7.74
N ALA A 48 3.56 7.04 -7.70
CA ALA A 48 3.24 5.90 -6.86
C ALA A 48 3.24 6.26 -5.36
N ASP A 49 4.19 7.07 -4.90
CA ASP A 49 4.28 7.51 -3.51
C ASP A 49 3.08 8.40 -3.14
N THR A 50 2.70 9.33 -4.01
CA THR A 50 1.51 10.18 -3.83
C THR A 50 0.24 9.34 -3.67
N LEU A 51 0.03 8.36 -4.55
CA LEU A 51 -1.14 7.46 -4.46
C LEU A 51 -1.11 6.61 -3.18
N MET A 52 0.07 6.14 -2.76
CA MET A 52 0.23 5.37 -1.52
C MET A 52 -0.17 6.20 -0.30
N TYR A 53 0.27 7.46 -0.22
CA TYR A 53 -0.11 8.37 0.86
C TYR A 53 -1.62 8.62 0.90
N GLN A 54 -2.24 8.88 -0.26
CA GLN A 54 -3.70 9.04 -0.35
C GLN A 54 -4.44 7.79 0.15
N GLN A 55 -4.00 6.60 -0.25
CA GLN A 55 -4.60 5.34 0.23
C GLN A 55 -4.39 5.13 1.73
N LYS A 56 -3.24 5.55 2.27
CA LYS A 56 -2.97 5.49 3.71
C LYS A 56 -3.91 6.40 4.51
N GLU A 57 -4.16 7.61 4.03
CA GLU A 57 -5.11 8.53 4.67
C GLU A 57 -6.54 7.96 4.65
N ILE A 58 -6.97 7.37 3.53
CA ILE A 58 -8.30 6.73 3.42
C ILE A 58 -8.43 5.57 4.41
N HIS A 59 -7.43 4.69 4.51
CA HIS A 59 -7.46 3.57 5.46
C HIS A 59 -7.51 4.03 6.91
N HIS A 60 -6.74 5.06 7.29
CA HIS A 60 -6.79 5.61 8.64
C HIS A 60 -8.18 6.14 9.00
N GLN A 61 -8.86 6.85 8.07
CA GLN A 61 -10.20 7.39 8.32
C GLN A 61 -11.28 6.30 8.51
N GLN A 62 -11.11 5.12 7.90
CA GLN A 62 -12.05 4.01 8.02
C GLN A 62 -11.95 3.28 9.37
N LEU A 63 -10.83 3.40 10.08
CA LEU A 63 -10.63 2.82 11.41
C LEU A 63 -11.23 3.68 12.54
N ASP A 64 -11.40 4.98 12.29
CA ASP A 64 -11.96 5.95 13.24
C ASP A 64 -13.51 6.06 13.18
N SER A 65 -14.16 5.25 12.33
CA SER A 65 -15.61 5.24 12.07
C SER A 65 -16.27 3.94 12.51
#